data_AF-A0A352C8C5-F1
#
_entry.id   AF-A0A352C8C5-F1
#
_cell.length_a   1.000
_cell.length_b   1.000
_cell.length_c   1.000
_cell.angle_alpha   90.00
_cell.angle_beta   90.00
_cell.angle_gamma   90.00
#
_symmetry.space_group_name_H-M   'P 1'
#
loop_
_entity.id
_entity.type
_entity.pdbx_description
1 polymer ?
#
loop_
_entity_poly.entity_id
_entity_poly.type
_entity_poly.pdbx_seq_one_letter_code
_entity_poly.pdbx_strand_id
1 'polypeptide(L)'
;MEKINNLKEYQKLCKSTSQKFEDKEKEILTWGLGIAGEAGDVAGCIKKTFSHKNDQTAGIRENIGDTMWYMAMICNFFGWDFDEVLGENIEKLKKRYPQGFTEQHAKRNGIDWNEK
;
A
#
# COMPACT_ATOMS: atom_id res chain seq x y z
N MET A 1 -2.27 16.85 -15.86
CA MET A 1 -2.50 15.99 -14.69
C MET A 1 -2.58 16.86 -13.46
N GLU A 2 -3.54 16.57 -12.58
CA GLU A 2 -3.63 17.20 -11.28
C GLU A 2 -2.41 16.83 -10.44
N LYS A 3 -1.84 17.81 -9.72
CA LYS A 3 -0.70 17.59 -8.82
C LYS A 3 -1.23 17.55 -7.39
N ILE A 4 -0.91 16.49 -6.68
CA ILE A 4 -1.19 16.35 -5.25
C ILE A 4 -0.12 17.12 -4.48
N ASN A 5 -0.53 18.03 -3.58
CA ASN A 5 0.42 18.84 -2.81
C ASN A 5 0.82 18.18 -1.49
N ASN A 6 -0.09 17.41 -0.87
CA ASN A 6 0.20 16.64 0.36
C ASN A 6 -0.74 15.43 0.54
N LEU A 7 -0.42 14.55 1.49
CA LEU A 7 -1.16 13.32 1.74
C LEU A 7 -2.57 13.55 2.32
N LYS A 8 -2.79 14.64 3.05
CA LYS A 8 -4.13 15.00 3.56
C LYS A 8 -5.07 15.39 2.43
N GLU A 9 -4.56 16.14 1.46
CA GLU A 9 -5.28 16.46 0.21
C GLU A 9 -5.55 15.20 -0.59
N TYR A 10 -4.54 14.34 -0.79
CA TYR A 10 -4.70 13.06 -1.47
C TYR A 10 -5.81 12.20 -0.84
N GLN A 11 -5.77 12.01 0.48
CA GLN A 11 -6.76 11.20 1.20
C GLN A 11 -8.19 11.75 1.04
N LYS A 12 -8.35 13.08 1.03
CA LYS A 12 -9.64 13.73 0.75
C LYS A 12 -10.11 13.51 -0.69
N LEU A 13 -9.20 13.63 -1.66
CA LEU A 13 -9.48 13.37 -3.07
C LEU A 13 -9.91 11.91 -3.28
N CYS A 14 -9.20 10.94 -2.69
CA CYS A 14 -9.60 9.52 -2.72
C CYS A 14 -11.04 9.32 -2.23
N LYS A 15 -11.40 9.94 -1.10
CA LYS A 15 -12.77 9.87 -0.56
C LYS A 15 -13.80 10.49 -1.50
N SER A 16 -13.44 11.52 -2.26
CA SER A 16 -14.35 12.17 -3.20
C SER A 16 -14.63 11.33 -4.45
N THR A 17 -13.73 10.41 -4.81
CA THR A 17 -13.88 9.53 -5.98
C THR A 17 -14.49 8.17 -5.65
N SER A 18 -14.68 7.85 -4.37
CA SER A 18 -15.18 6.55 -3.95
C SER A 18 -16.70 6.46 -4.10
N GLN A 19 -17.20 5.23 -4.32
CA GLN A 19 -18.62 4.95 -4.08
C GLN A 19 -18.97 5.18 -2.60
N LYS A 20 -20.26 5.42 -2.33
CA LYS A 20 -20.79 5.51 -0.96
C LYS A 20 -21.36 4.15 -0.58
N PHE A 21 -21.10 3.74 0.66
CA PHE A 21 -21.66 2.53 1.23
C PHE A 21 -22.63 2.88 2.36
N GLU A 22 -23.78 2.21 2.37
CA GLU A 22 -24.70 2.24 3.52
C GLU A 22 -24.26 1.23 4.59
N ASP A 23 -23.76 0.08 4.15
CA ASP A 23 -23.24 -0.99 5.00
C ASP A 23 -21.73 -0.83 5.22
N LYS A 24 -21.34 -0.63 6.49
CA LYS A 24 -19.95 -0.45 6.90
C LYS A 24 -19.11 -1.71 6.80
N GLU A 25 -19.70 -2.89 6.98
CA GLU A 25 -18.97 -4.15 6.84
C GLU A 25 -18.61 -4.37 5.37
N LYS A 26 -19.58 -4.18 4.47
CA LYS A 26 -19.34 -4.24 3.03
C LYS A 26 -18.29 -3.21 2.59
N GLU A 27 -18.30 -2.00 3.15
CA GLU A 27 -17.33 -0.95 2.85
C GLU A 27 -15.89 -1.41 3.16
N ILE A 28 -15.62 -1.83 4.39
CA ILE A 28 -14.26 -2.22 4.79
C ILE A 28 -13.80 -3.51 4.08
N LEU A 29 -14.70 -4.46 3.85
CA LEU A 29 -14.40 -5.65 3.05
C LEU A 29 -14.01 -5.28 1.61
N THR A 30 -14.70 -4.32 0.99
CA THR A 30 -14.37 -3.84 -0.35
C THR A 30 -12.97 -3.24 -0.39
N TRP A 31 -12.65 -2.35 0.56
CA TRP A 31 -11.34 -1.71 0.60
C TRP A 31 -10.19 -2.68 0.91
N GLY A 32 -10.40 -3.60 1.85
CA GLY A 32 -9.40 -4.61 2.20
C GLY A 32 -9.10 -5.60 1.07
N LEU A 33 -10.15 -6.11 0.40
CA LEU A 33 -9.98 -7.01 -0.74
C LEU A 33 -9.36 -6.30 -1.95
N GLY A 34 -9.66 -5.01 -2.14
CA GLY A 34 -9.03 -4.18 -3.17
C GLY A 34 -7.51 -4.19 -3.07
N ILE A 35 -6.94 -4.00 -1.87
CA ILE A 35 -5.48 -4.07 -1.66
C ILE A 35 -4.91 -5.41 -2.14
N ALA A 36 -5.56 -6.53 -1.81
CA ALA A 36 -5.07 -7.84 -2.20
C ALA A 36 -5.11 -8.04 -3.72
N GLY A 37 -6.14 -7.53 -4.40
CA GLY A 37 -6.24 -7.51 -5.86
C GLY A 37 -5.08 -6.74 -6.50
N GLU A 38 -4.92 -5.48 -6.11
CA GLU A 38 -3.88 -4.61 -6.70
C GLU A 38 -2.46 -5.12 -6.41
N ALA A 39 -2.22 -5.68 -5.21
CA ALA A 39 -0.95 -6.32 -4.89
C ALA A 39 -0.67 -7.53 -5.79
N GLY A 40 -1.70 -8.31 -6.12
CA GLY A 40 -1.63 -9.41 -7.09
C GLY A 40 -1.28 -8.92 -8.49
N ASP A 41 -1.88 -7.82 -8.93
CA ASP A 41 -1.62 -7.24 -10.24
C ASP A 41 -0.24 -6.59 -10.34
N VAL A 42 0.24 -5.93 -9.28
CA VAL A 42 1.64 -5.49 -9.16
C VAL A 42 2.58 -6.69 -9.34
N ALA A 43 2.36 -7.77 -8.59
CA ALA A 43 3.18 -8.98 -8.68
C ALA A 43 3.12 -9.61 -10.09
N GLY A 44 1.94 -9.65 -10.70
CA GLY A 44 1.71 -10.14 -12.05
C GLY A 44 2.47 -9.34 -13.11
N CYS A 45 2.39 -8.00 -13.06
CA CYS A 45 3.09 -7.12 -13.98
C CYS A 45 4.62 -7.20 -13.82
N ILE A 46 5.13 -7.27 -12.58
CA ILE A 46 6.56 -7.51 -12.31
C ILE A 46 6.99 -8.84 -12.93
N LYS A 47 6.27 -9.94 -12.67
CA LYS A 47 6.60 -11.26 -13.23
C LYS A 47 6.63 -11.23 -14.77
N LYS A 48 5.61 -10.65 -15.41
CA LYS A 48 5.56 -10.52 -16.88
C LYS A 48 6.77 -9.73 -17.43
N THR A 49 7.12 -8.63 -16.76
CA THR A 49 8.25 -7.77 -17.13
C THR A 49 9.58 -8.50 -17.04
N PHE A 50 9.87 -9.10 -15.88
CA PHE A 50 11.22 -9.62 -15.59
C PHE A 50 11.41 -11.10 -15.92
N SER A 51 10.35 -11.91 -15.94
CA SER A 51 10.44 -13.34 -16.28
C SER A 51 10.08 -13.64 -17.75
N HIS A 52 9.16 -12.87 -18.35
CA HIS A 52 8.68 -13.16 -19.71
C HIS A 52 9.12 -12.12 -20.75
N LYS A 53 9.94 -11.13 -20.37
CA LYS A 53 10.41 -10.03 -21.24
C LYS A 53 9.27 -9.25 -21.91
N ASN A 54 8.11 -9.20 -21.26
CA ASN A 54 6.95 -8.42 -21.71
C ASN A 54 6.85 -7.17 -20.82
N ASP A 55 7.21 -6.00 -21.35
CA ASP A 55 7.21 -4.75 -20.59
C ASP A 55 5.79 -4.40 -20.11
N GLN A 56 5.59 -4.44 -18.79
CA GLN A 56 4.35 -4.06 -18.12
C GLN A 56 4.61 -2.95 -17.08
N THR A 57 5.66 -2.16 -17.25
CA THR A 57 6.03 -1.09 -16.31
C THR A 57 4.93 -0.05 -16.10
N ALA A 58 4.13 0.24 -17.15
CA ALA A 58 2.95 1.08 -17.04
C ALA A 58 1.91 0.49 -16.07
N GLY A 59 1.63 -0.81 -16.17
CA GLY A 59 0.72 -1.51 -15.25
C GLY A 59 1.26 -1.56 -13.82
N ILE A 60 2.57 -1.76 -13.64
CA ILE A 60 3.19 -1.65 -12.29
C ILE A 60 2.89 -0.27 -11.69
N ARG A 61 3.07 0.80 -12.46
CA ARG A 61 2.85 2.18 -12.01
C ARG A 61 1.38 2.43 -11.67
N GLU A 62 0.46 1.94 -12.50
CA GLU A 62 -0.99 2.06 -12.30
C GLU A 62 -1.42 1.36 -11.01
N ASN A 63 -1.08 0.08 -10.84
CA ASN A 63 -1.52 -0.72 -9.70
C ASN A 63 -0.88 -0.26 -8.37
N ILE A 64 0.29 0.40 -8.39
CA ILE A 64 0.81 1.11 -7.21
C ILE A 64 -0.13 2.26 -6.82
N GLY A 65 -0.62 3.03 -7.79
CA GLY A 65 -1.59 4.09 -7.56
C GLY A 65 -2.90 3.56 -6.96
N ASP A 66 -3.44 2.48 -7.51
CA ASP A 66 -4.67 1.86 -7.03
C ASP A 66 -4.50 1.24 -5.63
N THR A 67 -3.36 0.59 -5.37
CA THR A 67 -3.00 0.11 -4.02
C THR A 67 -3.02 1.24 -3.00
N MET A 68 -2.39 2.37 -3.32
CA MET A 68 -2.35 3.55 -2.45
C MET A 68 -3.74 4.17 -2.25
N TRP A 69 -4.59 4.14 -3.27
CA TRP A 69 -5.96 4.62 -3.18
C TRP A 69 -6.76 3.78 -2.17
N TYR A 70 -6.70 2.45 -2.24
CA TYR A 70 -7.36 1.57 -1.26
C TYR A 70 -6.82 1.76 0.16
N MET A 71 -5.50 1.92 0.33
CA MET A 71 -4.92 2.23 1.64
C MET A 71 -5.45 3.55 2.24
N ALA A 72 -5.56 4.60 1.42
CA ALA A 72 -6.15 5.87 1.83
C ALA A 72 -7.65 5.73 2.17
N MET A 73 -8.38 4.88 1.45
CA MET A 73 -9.78 4.58 1.76
C MET A 73 -9.97 3.85 3.09
N ILE A 74 -9.06 2.93 3.45
CA ILE A 74 -9.05 2.32 4.78
C ILE A 74 -8.79 3.38 5.87
N CYS A 75 -7.84 4.30 5.65
CA CYS A 75 -7.61 5.40 6.59
C CYS A 75 -8.87 6.28 6.74
N ASN A 76 -9.56 6.59 5.63
CA ASN A 76 -10.83 7.30 5.66
C ASN A 76 -11.94 6.54 6.41
N PHE A 77 -11.99 5.21 6.30
CA PHE A 77 -12.96 4.37 6.99
C PHE A 77 -12.79 4.44 8.51
N PHE A 78 -11.55 4.31 9.00
CA PHE A 78 -11.25 4.35 10.43
C PHE A 78 -11.06 5.76 11.00
N GLY A 79 -11.01 6.79 10.14
CA GLY A 79 -10.74 8.17 10.57
C GLY A 79 -9.27 8.43 10.92
N TRP A 80 -8.35 7.64 10.35
CA TRP A 80 -6.91 7.82 10.53
C TRP A 80 -6.35 8.86 9.56
N ASP A 81 -5.34 9.61 10.00
CA ASP A 81 -4.58 10.49 9.13
C ASP A 81 -3.52 9.66 8.37
N PHE A 82 -3.61 9.66 7.05
CA PHE A 82 -2.74 8.81 6.24
C PHE A 82 -1.26 9.23 6.31
N ASP A 83 -0.98 10.51 6.53
CA ASP A 83 0.39 11.02 6.73
C ASP A 83 0.99 10.47 8.03
N GLU A 84 0.20 10.46 9.11
CA GLU A 84 0.61 9.93 10.41
C GLU A 84 0.91 8.42 10.34
N VAL A 85 0.04 7.63 9.69
CA VAL A 85 0.23 6.18 9.51
C VAL A 85 1.55 5.88 8.78
N LEU A 86 1.88 6.63 7.74
CA LEU A 86 3.14 6.48 7.01
C LEU A 86 4.34 6.98 7.84
N GLY A 87 4.18 8.08 8.57
CA GLY A 87 5.18 8.61 9.49
C GLY A 87 5.59 7.60 10.56
N GLU A 88 4.62 7.00 11.25
CA GLU A 88 4.84 5.95 12.24
C GLU A 88 5.59 4.75 11.66
N ASN A 89 5.27 4.37 10.42
CA ASN A 89 5.98 3.30 9.72
C ASN A 89 7.45 3.65 9.51
N ILE A 90 7.76 4.86 9.05
CA ILE A 90 9.13 5.33 8.82
C ILE A 90 9.90 5.42 10.14
N GLU A 91 9.30 5.92 11.22
CA GLU A 91 9.95 5.94 12.54
C GLU A 91 10.32 4.54 13.02
N LYS A 92 9.38 3.60 12.92
CA LYS A 92 9.61 2.19 13.25
C LYS A 92 10.72 1.58 12.40
N LEU A 93 10.76 1.85 11.10
CA LEU A 93 11.79 1.35 10.20
C LEU A 93 13.16 1.97 10.50
N LYS A 94 13.25 3.28 10.76
CA LYS A 94 14.51 3.95 11.16
C LYS A 94 15.05 3.42 12.47
N LYS A 95 14.18 3.13 13.44
CA LYS A 95 14.56 2.48 14.71
C LYS A 95 15.14 1.07 14.47
N ARG A 96 14.58 0.31 13.52
CA ARG A 96 15.05 -1.05 13.19
C ARG A 96 16.31 -1.06 12.30
N TYR A 97 16.41 -0.11 11.39
CA TYR A 97 17.41 -0.05 10.33
C TYR A 97 18.08 1.34 10.29
N PRO A 98 18.83 1.74 11.33
CA PRO A 98 19.38 3.10 11.44
C PRO A 98 20.39 3.44 10.34
N GLN A 99 21.05 2.43 9.76
CA GLN A 99 21.97 2.59 8.63
C GLN A 99 21.44 1.91 7.35
N GLY A 100 20.12 1.73 7.26
CA GLY A 100 19.49 0.95 6.19
C GLY A 100 19.41 -0.54 6.50
N PHE A 101 18.88 -1.29 5.54
CA PHE A 101 18.63 -2.72 5.69
C PHE A 101 19.94 -3.50 5.93
N THR A 102 19.90 -4.42 6.88
CA THR A 102 20.92 -5.47 7.05
C THR A 102 20.21 -6.75 7.45
N GLU A 103 20.70 -7.90 6.99
CA GLU A 103 20.13 -9.21 7.35
C GLU A 103 20.08 -9.42 8.87
N GLN A 104 21.11 -8.97 9.60
CA GLN A 104 21.18 -9.07 11.05
C GLN A 104 20.01 -8.35 11.74
N HIS A 105 19.72 -7.10 11.36
CA HIS A 105 18.60 -6.35 11.91
C HIS A 105 17.22 -6.79 11.39
N ALA A 106 17.18 -7.55 10.29
CA ALA A 106 15.95 -8.10 9.73
C ALA A 106 15.47 -9.34 10.50
N LYS A 107 16.39 -10.06 11.14
CA LYS A 107 16.05 -11.19 12.03
C LYS A 107 15.21 -10.69 13.19
N ARG A 108 14.01 -11.25 13.35
CA ARG A 108 13.16 -11.04 14.53
C ARG A 108 13.47 -12.17 15.52
N ASN A 109 13.56 -11.85 16.81
CA ASN A 109 13.73 -12.85 17.88
C ASN A 109 12.49 -13.75 18.00
N GLY A 110 12.30 -14.69 17.08
CA GLY A 110 11.37 -15.82 17.25
C GLY A 110 10.29 -16.05 16.21
N ILE A 111 10.34 -15.50 14.99
CA ILE A 111 9.56 -16.06 13.88
C ILE A 111 10.40 -16.01 12.61
N ASP A 112 10.99 -17.15 12.26
CA ASP A 112 11.55 -17.42 10.95
C ASP A 112 10.42 -17.98 10.07
N TRP A 113 9.96 -17.20 9.09
CA TRP A 113 8.97 -17.65 8.09
C TRP A 113 9.63 -18.42 6.93
N ASN A 114 10.96 -18.58 6.95
CA ASN A 114 11.76 -19.20 5.89
C ASN A 114 12.52 -20.45 6.35
N GLU A 115 12.25 -21.00 7.54
CA GLU A 115 12.66 -22.38 7.82
C GLU A 115 11.74 -23.33 7.04
N LYS A 116 12.37 -24.17 6.22
CA LYS A 116 11.74 -25.19 5.38
C LYS A 116 10.95 -26.22 6.18
#